data_AF-A0AAD6WIY4-F1
#
_entry.id   AF-A0AAD6WIY4-F1
#
_cell.length_a   1.000
_cell.length_b   1.000
_cell.length_c   1.000
_cell.angle_alpha   90.00
_cell.angle_beta   90.00
_cell.angle_gamma   90.00
#
_symmetry.space_group_name_H-M   'P 1'
#
loop_
_entity.id
_entity.type
_entity.pdbx_description
1 polymer ?
#
loop_
_entity_poly.entity_id
_entity_poly.type
_entity_poly.pdbx_seq_one_letter_code
_entity_poly.pdbx_strand_id
1 'polypeptide(L)'
;MASSDIGLILENSKELDRLRKEQEEVLLEINKMHKKLQATPEVVEKPGDTSLAKLKSLYTQAKELSESEVSVSGALLTQLDALLPSGPPGQQRRRIEGNDQKRKRIKADSDISRLSPAVRSQLEACASLKGEQVAARVTGDNAEKDEWFVVKVIHFDRETKEFEVLDEEPGDDEESGGQRKYKLHMSCIIPFPKRNDPSSAPDFPPGRHVLAVYPGTTALYKATVVSPLRKRKTDDYLLEFDDDEEDGALPQRVVPFYKVVPLPEGHRQ
;
A
#
# COMPACT_ATOMS: atom_id res chain seq x y z
N MET A 1 13.45 34.67 -20.29
CA MET A 1 12.12 34.06 -20.08
C MET A 1 12.18 32.95 -19.04
N ALA A 2 13.11 31.99 -19.14
CA ALA A 2 13.26 30.88 -18.17
C ALA A 2 13.34 31.24 -16.66
N SER A 3 13.85 32.43 -16.30
CA SER A 3 13.93 32.86 -14.90
C SER A 3 12.56 33.21 -14.28
N SER A 4 11.58 33.66 -15.07
CA SER A 4 10.22 33.90 -14.58
C SER A 4 9.48 32.59 -14.37
N ASP A 5 9.70 31.61 -15.26
CA ASP A 5 9.04 30.30 -15.20
C ASP A 5 9.50 29.49 -13.98
N ILE A 6 10.80 29.54 -13.66
CA ILE A 6 11.34 28.91 -12.45
C ILE A 6 10.79 29.58 -11.18
N GLY A 7 10.56 30.89 -11.20
CA GLY A 7 9.95 31.60 -10.07
C GLY A 7 8.54 31.11 -9.76
N LEU A 8 7.71 30.94 -10.79
CA LEU A 8 6.33 30.44 -10.66
C LEU A 8 6.30 28.98 -10.18
N ILE A 9 7.23 28.14 -10.64
CA ILE A 9 7.34 26.74 -10.16
C ILE A 9 7.65 26.71 -8.67
N LEU A 10 8.55 27.57 -8.20
CA LEU A 10 8.89 27.66 -6.77
C LEU A 10 7.72 28.18 -5.93
N GLU A 11 6.93 29.12 -6.45
CA GLU A 11 5.71 29.59 -5.78
C GLU A 11 4.65 28.50 -5.69
N ASN A 12 4.37 27.80 -6.79
CA ASN A 12 3.43 26.68 -6.81
C ASN A 12 3.87 25.54 -5.87
N SER A 13 5.18 25.25 -5.80
CA SER A 13 5.70 24.26 -4.85
C SER A 13 5.47 24.66 -3.40
N LYS A 14 5.64 25.94 -3.05
CA LYS A 14 5.35 26.44 -1.69
C LYS A 14 3.86 26.37 -1.38
N GLU A 15 3.01 26.66 -2.36
CA GLU A 15 1.57 26.56 -2.19
C GLU A 15 1.12 25.10 -1.98
N LEU A 16 1.73 24.12 -2.66
CA LEU A 16 1.50 22.69 -2.39
C LEU A 16 1.88 22.31 -0.96
N ASP A 17 3.04 22.76 -0.48
CA ASP A 17 3.47 22.50 0.90
C ASP A 17 2.51 23.12 1.93
N ARG A 18 1.95 24.29 1.62
CA ARG A 18 0.95 24.95 2.44
C ARG A 18 -0.38 24.18 2.44
N LEU A 19 -0.89 23.83 1.25
CA LEU A 19 -2.13 23.06 1.10
C LEU A 19 -2.04 21.72 1.84
N ARG A 20 -0.90 21.04 1.76
CA ARG A 20 -0.65 19.81 2.51
C ARG A 20 -0.81 19.97 4.02
N LYS A 21 -0.26 21.05 4.60
CA LYS A 21 -0.39 21.34 6.03
C LYS A 21 -1.84 21.66 6.41
N GLU A 22 -2.51 22.49 5.61
CA GLU A 22 -3.92 22.84 5.85
C GLU A 22 -4.83 21.59 5.77
N GLN A 23 -4.59 20.68 4.81
CA GLN A 23 -5.31 19.42 4.72
C GLN A 23 -5.07 18.51 5.94
N GLU A 24 -3.84 18.45 6.47
CA GLU A 24 -3.51 17.69 7.67
C GLU A 24 -4.26 18.23 8.90
N GLU A 25 -4.31 19.55 9.07
CA GLU A 25 -5.08 20.19 10.15
C GLU A 25 -6.58 19.91 10.05
N VAL A 26 -7.15 20.00 8.85
CA VAL A 26 -8.57 19.69 8.62
C VAL A 26 -8.86 18.21 8.92
N LEU A 27 -7.98 17.29 8.51
CA LEU A 27 -8.12 15.86 8.77
C LEU A 27 -8.05 15.55 10.27
N LEU A 28 -7.17 16.22 11.01
CA LEU A 28 -7.09 16.11 12.47
C LEU A 28 -8.39 16.56 13.15
N GLU A 29 -8.97 17.68 12.72
CA GLU A 29 -10.22 18.17 13.31
C GLU A 29 -11.43 17.29 12.93
N ILE A 30 -11.46 16.72 11.70
CA ILE A 30 -12.45 15.71 11.30
C ILE A 30 -12.37 14.49 12.23
N ASN A 31 -11.17 13.93 12.45
CA ASN A 31 -10.96 12.77 13.31
C ASN A 31 -11.40 13.05 14.76
N LYS A 32 -11.09 14.25 15.26
CA LYS A 32 -11.51 14.69 16.59
C LYS A 32 -13.03 14.83 16.70
N MET A 33 -13.70 15.33 15.67
CA MET A 33 -15.16 15.39 15.61
C MET A 33 -15.78 13.99 15.61
N HIS A 34 -15.27 13.07 14.79
CA HIS A 34 -15.72 11.67 14.79
C HIS A 34 -15.55 10.99 16.15
N LYS A 35 -14.39 11.18 16.80
CA LYS A 35 -14.14 10.64 18.15
C LYS A 35 -15.14 11.18 19.18
N LYS A 36 -15.49 12.47 19.10
CA LYS A 36 -16.52 13.07 19.96
C LYS A 36 -17.91 12.50 19.69
N LEU A 37 -18.30 12.40 18.43
CA LEU A 37 -19.61 11.88 18.02
C LEU A 37 -19.78 10.40 18.42
N GLN A 38 -18.72 9.60 18.32
CA GLN A 38 -18.72 8.21 18.75
C GLN A 38 -18.83 8.06 20.27
N ALA A 39 -18.18 8.94 21.04
CA ALA A 39 -18.22 8.91 22.50
C ALA A 39 -19.56 9.41 23.07
N THR A 40 -20.24 10.31 22.38
CA THR A 40 -21.52 10.90 22.84
C THR A 40 -22.57 10.92 21.73
N PRO A 41 -23.14 9.76 21.35
CA PRO A 41 -24.11 9.67 20.25
C PRO A 41 -25.42 10.44 20.53
N GLU A 42 -25.87 10.47 21.79
CA GLU A 42 -27.09 11.18 22.21
C GLU A 42 -27.03 12.71 22.01
N VAL A 43 -25.83 13.28 21.82
CA VAL A 43 -25.66 14.73 21.59
C VAL A 43 -26.18 15.14 20.21
N VAL A 44 -26.18 14.21 19.25
CA VAL A 44 -26.65 14.45 17.88
C VAL A 44 -28.17 14.52 17.78
N GLU A 45 -28.87 13.92 18.76
CA GLU A 45 -30.34 13.89 18.82
C GLU A 45 -30.91 15.14 19.53
N LYS A 46 -30.06 15.97 20.14
CA LYS A 46 -30.51 17.16 20.87
C LYS A 46 -30.82 18.32 19.91
N PRO A 47 -32.01 18.93 19.99
CA PRO A 47 -32.32 20.11 19.20
C PRO A 47 -31.38 21.26 19.57
N GLY A 48 -30.60 21.73 18.59
CA GLY A 48 -29.57 22.78 18.78
C GLY A 48 -28.13 22.30 18.60
N ASP A 49 -27.89 20.99 18.44
CA ASP A 49 -26.56 20.51 18.11
C ASP A 49 -26.14 20.90 16.69
N THR A 50 -24.90 21.40 16.58
CA THR A 50 -24.29 21.81 15.31
C THR A 50 -23.13 20.92 14.92
N SER A 51 -22.89 19.83 15.64
CA SER A 51 -21.72 18.96 15.43
C SER A 51 -21.72 18.32 14.05
N LEU A 52 -22.86 17.86 13.56
CA LEU A 52 -22.99 17.35 12.19
C LEU A 52 -22.82 18.45 11.12
N ALA A 53 -23.34 19.66 11.38
CA ALA A 53 -23.17 20.79 10.47
C ALA A 53 -21.70 21.22 10.37
N LYS A 54 -20.98 21.24 11.51
CA LYS A 54 -19.52 21.48 11.56
C LYS A 54 -18.74 20.39 10.84
N LEU A 55 -19.10 19.11 11.05
CA LEU A 55 -18.46 17.99 10.36
C LEU A 55 -18.67 18.08 8.84
N LYS A 56 -19.88 18.42 8.39
CA LYS A 56 -20.16 18.69 6.97
C LYS A 56 -19.28 19.82 6.44
N SER A 57 -19.16 20.92 7.17
CA SER A 57 -18.30 22.05 6.79
C SER A 57 -16.83 21.64 6.64
N LEU A 58 -16.31 20.81 7.56
CA LEU A 58 -14.93 20.31 7.52
C LEU A 58 -14.71 19.41 6.29
N TYR A 59 -15.65 18.53 5.96
CA TYR A 59 -15.55 17.71 4.75
C TYR A 59 -15.65 18.53 3.46
N THR A 60 -16.49 19.56 3.42
CA THR A 60 -16.54 20.49 2.30
C THR A 60 -15.20 21.21 2.14
N GLN A 61 -14.63 21.71 3.24
CA GLN A 61 -13.32 22.36 3.23
C GLN A 61 -12.20 21.40 2.78
N ALA A 62 -12.19 20.16 3.25
CA ALA A 62 -11.22 19.15 2.82
C ALA A 62 -11.31 18.89 1.31
N LYS A 63 -12.54 18.85 0.77
CA LYS A 63 -12.77 18.72 -0.68
C LYS A 63 -12.21 19.90 -1.46
N GLU A 64 -12.50 21.13 -1.04
CA GLU A 64 -12.00 22.36 -1.69
C GLU A 64 -10.47 22.43 -1.67
N LEU A 65 -9.83 22.06 -0.55
CA LEU A 65 -8.37 21.99 -0.44
C LEU A 65 -7.77 20.94 -1.38
N SER A 66 -8.44 19.80 -1.56
CA SER A 66 -8.01 18.76 -2.51
C SER A 66 -8.16 19.22 -3.97
N GLU A 67 -9.27 19.89 -4.31
CA GLU A 67 -9.45 20.48 -5.65
C GLU A 67 -8.39 21.55 -5.95
N SER A 68 -8.04 22.37 -4.95
CA SER A 68 -6.95 23.35 -5.06
C SER A 68 -5.60 22.67 -5.27
N GLU A 69 -5.28 21.61 -4.52
CA GLU A 69 -4.03 20.85 -4.69
C GLU A 69 -3.92 20.23 -6.08
N VAL A 70 -5.01 19.66 -6.61
CA VAL A 70 -5.05 19.12 -7.97
C VAL A 70 -4.78 20.22 -9.00
N SER A 71 -5.39 21.41 -8.82
CA SER A 71 -5.18 22.56 -9.70
C SER A 71 -3.72 23.03 -9.71
N VAL A 72 -3.12 23.22 -8.52
CA VAL A 72 -1.73 23.67 -8.39
C VAL A 72 -0.75 22.60 -8.91
N SER A 73 -1.02 21.32 -8.64
CA SER A 73 -0.21 20.21 -9.16
C SER A 73 -0.27 20.13 -10.68
N GLY A 74 -1.45 20.28 -11.28
CA GLY A 74 -1.63 20.32 -12.73
C GLY A 74 -0.91 21.49 -13.38
N ALA A 75 -0.94 22.67 -12.75
CA ALA A 75 -0.19 23.84 -13.20
C ALA A 75 1.32 23.61 -13.12
N LEU A 76 1.82 23.02 -12.02
CA LEU A 76 3.23 22.68 -11.84
C LEU A 76 3.71 21.67 -12.89
N LEU A 77 2.92 20.62 -13.16
CA LEU A 77 3.22 19.64 -14.21
C LEU A 77 3.34 20.30 -15.59
N THR A 78 2.37 21.16 -15.93
CA THR A 78 2.40 21.89 -17.22
C THR A 78 3.64 22.77 -17.33
N GLN A 79 4.04 23.44 -16.25
CA GLN A 79 5.25 24.27 -16.23
C GLN A 79 6.54 23.44 -16.32
N LEU A 80 6.59 22.28 -15.67
CA LEU A 80 7.72 21.35 -15.75
C LEU A 80 7.86 20.76 -17.16
N ASP A 81 6.75 20.36 -17.78
CA ASP A 81 6.73 19.88 -19.17
C ASP A 81 7.21 20.94 -20.15
N ALA A 82 6.87 22.22 -19.93
CA ALA A 82 7.36 23.33 -20.75
C ALA A 82 8.87 23.58 -20.63
N LEU A 83 9.50 23.16 -19.51
CA LEU A 83 10.95 23.24 -19.32
C LEU A 83 11.71 22.03 -19.90
N LEU A 84 11.01 20.92 -20.17
CA LEU A 84 11.61 19.79 -20.87
C LEU A 84 11.73 20.13 -22.37
N PRO A 85 12.92 20.04 -22.98
CA PRO A 85 13.07 20.31 -24.40
C PRO A 85 12.27 19.29 -25.21
N SER A 86 11.29 19.77 -25.98
CA SER A 86 10.57 18.96 -26.97
C SER A 86 11.54 18.54 -28.07
N GLY A 87 12.14 17.36 -27.91
CA GLY A 87 12.86 16.71 -29.00
C GLY A 87 11.89 16.29 -30.11
N PRO A 88 12.27 16.37 -31.39
CA PRO A 88 11.43 15.88 -32.47
C PRO A 88 11.16 14.37 -32.28
N PRO A 89 10.00 13.85 -32.73
CA PRO A 89 9.63 12.48 -32.50
C PRO A 89 10.56 11.58 -33.31
N GLY A 90 11.30 10.73 -32.61
CA GLY A 90 12.14 9.71 -33.23
C GLY A 90 13.63 10.07 -33.26
N GLN A 91 14.30 9.86 -32.13
CA GLN A 91 15.58 9.15 -32.15
C GLN A 91 15.95 8.71 -30.73
N GLN A 92 16.28 7.42 -30.62
CA GLN A 92 16.88 6.79 -29.46
C GLN A 92 17.98 7.69 -28.89
N ARG A 93 17.81 8.20 -27.66
CA ARG A 93 18.90 8.90 -26.97
C ARG A 93 19.99 7.90 -26.59
N ARG A 94 21.03 7.85 -27.41
CA ARG A 94 22.36 7.38 -26.99
C ARG A 94 22.95 8.41 -26.01
N ARG A 95 23.55 7.85 -24.96
CA ARG A 95 24.54 8.40 -24.02
C ARG A 95 25.54 9.38 -24.65
N ILE A 96 26.07 10.32 -23.86
CA ILE A 96 27.47 10.84 -23.77
C ILE A 96 27.43 12.06 -22.81
N GLU A 97 27.90 11.90 -21.57
CA GLU A 97 29.22 12.28 -21.01
C GLU A 97 29.40 13.76 -20.62
N GLY A 98 29.52 13.96 -19.30
CA GLY A 98 30.50 14.77 -18.58
C GLY A 98 30.89 16.17 -19.06
N ASN A 99 30.66 17.19 -18.21
CA ASN A 99 31.74 18.09 -17.78
C ASN A 99 31.36 18.87 -16.51
N ASP A 100 32.17 18.72 -15.47
CA ASP A 100 32.15 19.48 -14.22
C ASP A 100 32.56 20.94 -14.42
N GLN A 101 31.94 21.87 -13.66
CA GLN A 101 32.67 22.84 -12.82
C GLN A 101 31.76 23.74 -11.96
N LYS A 102 31.86 23.52 -10.63
CA LYS A 102 31.99 24.52 -9.55
C LYS A 102 30.85 25.55 -9.32
N ARG A 103 30.10 25.34 -8.22
CA ARG A 103 29.93 26.34 -7.14
C ARG A 103 29.47 25.69 -5.82
N LYS A 104 29.98 26.24 -4.72
CA LYS A 104 30.12 25.66 -3.37
C LYS A 104 28.86 25.84 -2.49
N ARG A 105 28.72 24.89 -1.53
CA ARG A 105 28.02 24.97 -0.21
C ARG A 105 26.49 24.85 -0.32
N ILE A 106 25.81 23.88 0.30
CA ILE A 106 25.78 23.48 1.73
C ILE A 106 25.46 21.97 1.83
N LYS A 107 26.03 21.32 2.86
CA LYS A 107 25.84 19.92 3.24
C LYS A 107 24.41 19.68 3.77
N ALA A 108 23.69 18.73 3.18
CA ALA A 108 22.81 17.77 3.85
C ALA A 108 22.32 16.76 2.80
N ASP A 109 22.31 15.48 3.16
CA ASP A 109 21.71 14.36 2.41
C ASP A 109 22.48 13.81 1.19
N SER A 110 23.64 13.23 1.47
CA SER A 110 24.09 12.01 0.77
C SER A 110 23.30 10.87 1.42
N ASP A 111 22.32 10.23 0.79
CA ASP A 111 22.55 8.99 0.04
C ASP A 111 21.33 8.52 -0.80
N ILE A 112 20.38 9.40 -1.14
CA ILE A 112 19.18 9.00 -1.91
C ILE A 112 19.43 8.98 -3.44
N SER A 113 20.52 9.60 -3.92
CA SER A 113 20.74 9.86 -5.35
C SER A 113 21.40 8.72 -6.15
N ARG A 114 21.45 7.48 -5.64
CA ARG A 114 22.04 6.32 -6.35
C ARG A 114 21.09 5.16 -6.64
N LEU A 115 19.84 5.21 -6.18
CA LEU A 115 18.90 4.11 -6.42
C LEU A 115 18.37 4.16 -7.85
N SER A 116 18.33 3.01 -8.52
CA SER A 116 17.72 2.91 -9.84
C SER A 116 16.22 3.26 -9.75
N PRO A 117 15.62 3.79 -10.84
CA PRO A 117 14.19 4.09 -10.87
C PRO A 117 13.30 2.91 -10.45
N ALA A 118 13.71 1.68 -10.80
CA ALA A 118 13.01 0.46 -10.42
C ALA A 118 13.03 0.22 -8.90
N VAL A 119 14.19 0.38 -8.25
CA VAL A 119 14.30 0.23 -6.79
C VAL A 119 13.49 1.31 -6.09
N ARG A 120 13.53 2.55 -6.58
CA ARG A 120 12.71 3.64 -6.02
C ARG A 120 11.21 3.33 -6.09
N SER A 121 10.73 2.90 -7.26
CA SER A 121 9.33 2.51 -7.45
C SER A 121 8.92 1.34 -6.54
N GLN A 122 9.82 0.35 -6.36
CA GLN A 122 9.58 -0.76 -5.43
C GLN A 122 9.44 -0.29 -3.97
N LEU A 123 10.33 0.60 -3.50
CA LEU A 123 10.23 1.16 -2.14
C LEU A 123 8.96 2.00 -1.96
N GLU A 124 8.55 2.74 -2.98
CA GLU A 124 7.29 3.51 -2.96
C GLU A 124 6.07 2.59 -2.88
N ALA A 125 6.07 1.48 -3.65
CA ALA A 125 5.04 0.46 -3.56
C ALA A 125 4.98 -0.19 -2.17
N CYS A 126 6.13 -0.57 -1.59
CA CYS A 126 6.21 -1.09 -0.23
C CYS A 126 5.68 -0.11 0.82
N ALA A 127 6.05 1.17 0.72
CA ALA A 127 5.58 2.21 1.62
C ALA A 127 4.05 2.44 1.52
N SER A 128 3.46 2.21 0.34
CA SER A 128 2.02 2.35 0.10
C SER A 128 1.18 1.26 0.77
N LEU A 129 1.79 0.17 1.21
CA LEU A 129 1.10 -0.95 1.88
C LEU A 129 0.69 -0.64 3.32
N LYS A 130 1.04 0.54 3.86
CA LYS A 130 0.70 0.91 5.24
C LYS A 130 -0.81 0.81 5.47
N GLY A 131 -1.20 0.03 6.47
CA GLY A 131 -2.59 -0.24 6.85
C GLY A 131 -3.27 -1.37 6.07
N GLU A 132 -2.62 -1.88 5.02
CA GLU A 132 -3.12 -2.99 4.21
C GLU A 132 -2.81 -4.34 4.85
N GLN A 133 -3.64 -5.33 4.55
CA GLN A 133 -3.35 -6.73 4.86
C GLN A 133 -2.43 -7.32 3.80
N VAL A 134 -1.44 -8.10 4.23
CA VAL A 134 -0.44 -8.75 3.39
C VAL A 134 -0.18 -10.16 3.91
N ALA A 135 0.30 -11.06 3.05
CA ALA A 135 0.83 -12.33 3.49
C ALA A 135 2.28 -12.14 3.97
N ALA A 136 2.59 -12.63 5.16
CA ALA A 136 3.91 -12.50 5.75
C ALA A 136 4.46 -13.85 6.21
N ARG A 137 5.69 -14.16 5.81
CA ARG A 137 6.45 -15.29 6.36
C ARG A 137 7.06 -14.88 7.68
N VAL A 138 6.59 -15.49 8.77
CA VAL A 138 7.04 -15.18 10.13
C VAL A 138 8.18 -16.08 10.61
N THR A 139 8.42 -17.19 9.90
CA THR A 139 9.53 -18.10 10.20
C THR A 139 10.87 -17.56 9.70
N GLY A 140 11.93 -17.89 10.44
CA GLY A 140 13.30 -17.57 10.04
C GLY A 140 13.80 -18.45 8.90
N ASP A 141 14.88 -18.01 8.24
CA ASP A 141 15.47 -18.71 7.09
C ASP A 141 15.97 -20.13 7.39
N ASN A 142 16.14 -20.51 8.67
CA ASN A 142 16.56 -21.86 9.09
C ASN A 142 15.41 -22.78 9.55
N ALA A 143 14.15 -22.33 9.47
CA ALA A 143 13.01 -23.17 9.86
C ALA A 143 12.82 -24.37 8.91
N GLU A 144 12.30 -25.48 9.40
CA GLU A 144 12.03 -26.65 8.54
C GLU A 144 10.83 -26.41 7.62
N LYS A 145 9.90 -25.55 8.04
CA LYS A 145 8.68 -25.20 7.33
C LYS A 145 8.47 -23.69 7.32
N ASP A 146 7.87 -23.17 6.25
CA ASP A 146 7.52 -21.76 6.15
C ASP A 146 6.07 -21.53 6.60
N GLU A 147 5.89 -20.72 7.64
CA GLU A 147 4.56 -20.34 8.11
C GLU A 147 4.21 -18.93 7.60
N TRP A 148 3.06 -18.83 6.95
CA TRP A 148 2.56 -17.59 6.35
C TRP A 148 1.26 -17.17 7.04
N PHE A 149 1.20 -15.90 7.45
CA PHE A 149 0.02 -15.33 8.10
C PHE A 149 -0.46 -14.08 7.37
N VAL A 150 -1.76 -13.81 7.50
CA VAL A 150 -2.38 -12.56 7.13
C VAL A 150 -2.06 -11.56 8.23
N VAL A 151 -1.23 -10.57 7.91
CA VAL A 151 -0.83 -9.52 8.85
C VAL A 151 -1.15 -8.15 8.30
N LYS A 152 -1.33 -7.17 9.18
CA LYS A 152 -1.55 -5.78 8.83
C LYS A 152 -0.25 -4.99 8.91
N VAL A 153 0.08 -4.26 7.84
CA VAL A 153 1.27 -3.41 7.83
C VAL A 153 1.05 -2.17 8.70
N ILE A 154 1.94 -1.96 9.67
CA ILE A 154 1.95 -0.79 10.55
C ILE A 154 2.89 0.29 9.99
N HIS A 155 4.08 -0.14 9.57
CA HIS A 155 5.12 0.76 9.08
C HIS A 155 6.06 0.04 8.10
N PHE A 156 6.71 0.81 7.23
CA PHE A 156 7.77 0.33 6.35
C PHE A 156 8.96 1.29 6.47
N ASP A 157 10.09 0.75 6.91
CA ASP A 157 11.36 1.46 6.99
C ASP A 157 12.07 1.38 5.62
N ARG A 158 12.21 2.53 4.97
CA ARG A 158 12.83 2.63 3.64
C ARG A 158 14.34 2.41 3.69
N GLU A 159 14.99 2.67 4.81
CA GLU A 159 16.43 2.53 4.97
C GLU A 159 16.80 1.07 5.19
N THR A 160 16.14 0.41 6.15
CA THR A 160 16.41 -1.00 6.48
C THR A 160 15.67 -1.98 5.60
N LYS A 161 14.69 -1.52 4.81
CA LYS A 161 13.82 -2.35 3.95
C LYS A 161 13.00 -3.36 4.75
N GLU A 162 12.63 -2.99 5.96
CA GLU A 162 11.86 -3.81 6.89
C GLU A 162 10.43 -3.29 7.04
N PHE A 163 9.50 -4.21 7.17
CA PHE A 163 8.13 -3.95 7.55
C PHE A 163 7.93 -4.24 9.02
N GLU A 164 7.23 -3.33 9.70
CA GLU A 164 6.58 -3.61 10.97
C GLU A 164 5.15 -4.04 10.67
N VAL A 165 4.80 -5.26 11.06
CA VAL A 165 3.50 -5.86 10.81
C VAL A 165 2.86 -6.35 12.10
N LEU A 166 1.54 -6.40 12.10
CA LEU A 166 0.72 -6.86 13.21
C LEU A 166 -0.12 -8.05 12.77
N ASP A 167 -0.01 -9.15 13.48
CA ASP A 167 -0.94 -10.27 13.38
C ASP A 167 -2.22 -9.94 14.16
N GLU A 168 -3.35 -10.00 13.45
CA GLU A 168 -4.68 -9.67 13.96
C GLU A 168 -5.43 -10.93 14.46
N GLU A 169 -4.80 -12.11 14.50
CA GLU A 169 -5.40 -13.30 15.08
C GLU A 169 -5.76 -13.05 16.56
N PRO A 170 -7.03 -13.25 16.97
CA PRO A 170 -7.44 -13.05 18.35
C PRO A 170 -6.73 -14.10 19.21
N GLY A 171 -5.69 -13.69 19.93
CA GLY A 171 -5.04 -14.58 20.89
C GLY A 171 -6.03 -15.03 21.97
N ASP A 172 -6.16 -16.33 22.16
CA ASP A 172 -6.94 -16.98 23.24
C ASP A 172 -6.37 -16.71 24.65
N ASP A 173 -5.21 -16.05 24.77
CA ASP A 173 -4.60 -15.73 26.07
C ASP A 173 -5.07 -14.37 26.60
N GLU A 174 -5.91 -14.40 27.62
CA GLU A 174 -6.46 -13.24 28.34
C GLU A 174 -5.41 -12.40 29.11
N GLU A 175 -4.12 -12.74 29.03
CA GLU A 175 -3.06 -12.10 29.85
C GLU A 175 -2.12 -11.15 29.08
N SER A 176 -2.20 -11.11 27.74
CA SER A 176 -1.56 -10.07 26.93
C SER A 176 -2.36 -9.83 25.67
N GLY A 177 -3.17 -8.76 25.66
CA GLY A 177 -4.06 -8.38 24.56
C GLY A 177 -3.51 -8.76 23.18
N GLY A 178 -4.11 -9.80 22.60
CA GLY A 178 -3.54 -10.71 21.60
C GLY A 178 -3.19 -10.10 20.25
N GLN A 179 -2.13 -9.28 20.21
CA GLN A 179 -1.65 -8.62 19.01
C GLN A 179 -0.12 -8.82 18.90
N ARG A 180 0.31 -9.83 18.13
CA ARG A 180 1.74 -10.12 17.92
C ARG A 180 2.29 -9.19 16.84
N LYS A 181 3.40 -8.50 17.15
CA LYS A 181 4.09 -7.62 16.20
C LYS A 181 5.36 -8.28 15.70
N TYR A 182 5.60 -8.21 14.39
CA TYR A 182 6.80 -8.74 13.75
C TYR A 182 7.53 -7.64 12.99
N LYS A 183 8.86 -7.77 12.92
CA LYS A 183 9.71 -6.96 12.05
C LYS A 183 10.32 -7.88 11.00
N LEU A 184 9.95 -7.69 9.73
CA LEU A 184 10.26 -8.62 8.65
C LEU A 184 10.87 -7.88 7.47
N HIS A 185 11.88 -8.46 6.82
CA HIS A 185 12.43 -7.90 5.58
C HIS A 185 11.39 -7.93 4.45
N MET A 186 11.47 -7.01 3.49
CA MET A 186 10.51 -6.91 2.38
C MET A 186 10.33 -8.22 1.58
N SER A 187 11.32 -9.10 1.57
CA SER A 187 11.27 -10.40 0.87
C SER A 187 10.34 -11.41 1.52
N CYS A 188 9.98 -11.21 2.79
CA CYS A 188 9.04 -12.05 3.52
C CYS A 188 7.59 -11.58 3.38
N ILE A 189 7.33 -10.51 2.61
CA ILE A 189 6.02 -9.89 2.45
C ILE A 189 5.52 -10.07 1.02
N ILE A 190 4.29 -10.56 0.87
CA ILE A 190 3.59 -10.67 -0.41
C ILE A 190 2.27 -9.88 -0.29
N PRO A 191 2.11 -8.80 -1.08
CA PRO A 191 0.86 -8.05 -1.11
C PRO A 191 -0.29 -8.89 -1.69
N PHE A 192 -1.47 -8.78 -1.09
CA PHE A 192 -2.68 -9.36 -1.67
C PHE A 192 -3.19 -8.55 -2.87
N PRO A 193 -3.85 -9.21 -3.85
CA PRO A 193 -4.62 -8.50 -4.87
C PRO A 193 -5.69 -7.60 -4.25
N LYS A 194 -5.98 -6.47 -4.90
CA LYS A 194 -6.98 -5.53 -4.36
C LYS A 194 -8.38 -6.10 -4.56
N ARG A 195 -9.15 -6.19 -3.46
CA ARG A 195 -10.53 -6.73 -3.47
C ARG A 195 -11.46 -6.06 -4.48
N ASN A 196 -11.26 -4.77 -4.75
CA ASN A 196 -12.08 -4.00 -5.69
C ASN A 196 -11.55 -4.01 -7.13
N ASP A 197 -10.43 -4.69 -7.38
CA ASP A 197 -9.80 -4.77 -8.69
C ASP A 197 -9.37 -6.22 -9.01
N PRO A 198 -10.31 -7.06 -9.48
CA PRO A 198 -10.01 -8.42 -9.90
C PRO A 198 -8.99 -8.50 -11.05
N SER A 199 -8.79 -7.42 -11.81
CA SER A 199 -7.82 -7.39 -12.90
C SER A 199 -6.37 -7.31 -12.41
N SER A 200 -6.16 -6.87 -11.16
CA SER A 200 -4.86 -6.89 -10.49
C SER A 200 -4.44 -8.27 -10.01
N ALA A 201 -5.38 -9.24 -9.98
CA ALA A 201 -5.13 -10.58 -9.48
C ALA A 201 -4.27 -11.38 -10.48
N PRO A 202 -3.26 -12.12 -9.99
CA PRO A 202 -2.59 -13.11 -10.83
C PRO A 202 -3.59 -14.16 -11.31
N ASP A 203 -3.50 -14.54 -12.59
CA ASP A 203 -4.29 -15.63 -13.17
C ASP A 203 -3.52 -16.94 -13.02
N PHE A 204 -3.99 -17.81 -12.12
CA PHE A 204 -3.37 -19.10 -11.87
C PHE A 204 -4.11 -20.22 -12.64
N PRO A 205 -3.42 -20.94 -13.54
CA PRO A 205 -4.04 -22.04 -14.27
C PRO A 205 -4.25 -23.27 -13.37
N PRO A 206 -5.15 -24.19 -13.75
CA PRO A 206 -5.29 -25.49 -13.08
C PRO A 206 -3.97 -26.25 -12.96
N GLY A 207 -3.76 -26.92 -11.82
CA GLY A 207 -2.55 -27.64 -11.46
C GLY A 207 -1.44 -26.74 -10.90
N ARG A 208 -1.59 -25.41 -10.88
CA ARG A 208 -0.58 -24.51 -10.31
C ARG A 208 -0.64 -24.54 -8.79
N HIS A 209 0.51 -24.62 -8.14
CA HIS A 209 0.63 -24.42 -6.69
C HIS A 209 0.63 -22.93 -6.34
N VAL A 210 -0.11 -22.57 -5.31
CA VAL A 210 -0.30 -21.20 -4.78
C VAL A 210 -0.25 -21.22 -3.26
N LEU A 211 -0.11 -20.05 -2.63
CA LEU A 211 -0.43 -19.86 -1.22
C LEU A 211 -1.83 -19.25 -1.12
N ALA A 212 -2.66 -19.81 -0.25
CA ALA A 212 -4.02 -19.34 -0.06
C ALA A 212 -4.40 -19.34 1.41
N VAL A 213 -5.21 -18.36 1.81
CA VAL A 213 -5.76 -18.30 3.17
C VAL A 213 -6.77 -19.43 3.36
N TYR A 214 -6.58 -20.27 4.37
CA TYR A 214 -7.55 -21.34 4.64
C TYR A 214 -8.86 -20.75 5.17
N PRO A 215 -10.03 -21.20 4.66
CA PRO A 215 -11.32 -20.64 5.06
C PRO A 215 -11.53 -20.60 6.58
N GLY A 216 -11.87 -19.43 7.12
CA GLY A 216 -12.10 -19.24 8.56
C GLY A 216 -10.84 -18.98 9.40
N THR A 217 -9.66 -18.94 8.79
CA THR A 217 -8.38 -18.71 9.49
C THR A 217 -7.66 -17.47 8.97
N THR A 218 -6.56 -17.12 9.65
CA THR A 218 -5.59 -16.08 9.33
C THR A 218 -4.28 -16.62 8.77
N ALA A 219 -4.16 -17.94 8.58
CA ALA A 219 -2.96 -18.58 8.05
C ALA A 219 -3.11 -18.91 6.55
N LEU A 220 -1.98 -18.91 5.84
CA LEU A 220 -1.88 -19.31 4.45
C LEU A 220 -1.17 -20.65 4.34
N TYR A 221 -1.72 -21.52 3.50
CA TYR A 221 -1.20 -22.86 3.25
C TYR A 221 -1.01 -23.04 1.75
N LYS A 222 -0.11 -23.96 1.38
CA LYS A 222 0.05 -24.35 -0.01
C LYS A 222 -1.22 -25.07 -0.47
N ALA A 223 -1.67 -24.70 -1.66
CA ALA A 223 -2.79 -25.32 -2.31
C ALA A 223 -2.54 -25.49 -3.80
N THR A 224 -3.27 -26.43 -4.40
CA THR A 224 -3.26 -26.69 -5.84
C THR A 224 -4.55 -26.15 -6.46
N VAL A 225 -4.41 -25.37 -7.54
CA VAL A 225 -5.56 -24.81 -8.26
C VAL A 225 -6.29 -25.91 -9.03
N VAL A 226 -7.55 -26.16 -8.70
CA VAL A 226 -8.41 -27.10 -9.43
C VAL A 226 -9.13 -26.40 -10.57
N SER A 227 -9.66 -25.21 -10.29
CA SER A 227 -10.41 -24.41 -11.25
C SER A 227 -9.94 -22.96 -11.22
N PRO A 228 -9.68 -22.34 -12.38
CA PRO A 228 -9.18 -20.97 -12.43
C PRO A 228 -10.30 -19.97 -12.13
N LEU A 229 -9.92 -18.70 -12.03
CA LEU A 229 -10.82 -17.60 -11.73
C LEU A 229 -11.99 -17.54 -12.74
N ARG A 230 -13.22 -17.88 -12.31
CA ARG A 230 -14.41 -17.82 -13.18
C ARG A 230 -14.96 -16.40 -13.23
N LYS A 231 -14.61 -15.67 -14.31
CA LYS A 231 -14.99 -14.26 -14.62
C LYS A 231 -16.49 -13.95 -14.79
N ARG A 232 -17.40 -14.71 -14.17
CA ARG A 232 -18.85 -14.60 -14.42
C ARG A 232 -19.76 -14.47 -13.20
N LYS A 233 -19.28 -14.59 -11.95
CA LYS A 233 -20.15 -14.24 -10.80
C LYS A 233 -19.49 -13.99 -9.43
N THR A 234 -18.35 -14.59 -9.09
CA THR A 234 -17.77 -14.41 -7.75
C THR A 234 -16.25 -14.25 -7.68
N ASP A 235 -15.51 -14.29 -8.79
CA ASP A 235 -14.03 -14.15 -8.79
C ASP A 235 -13.36 -15.00 -7.68
N ASP A 236 -13.77 -16.27 -7.58
CA ASP A 236 -13.17 -17.22 -6.64
C ASP A 236 -12.35 -18.28 -7.37
N TYR A 237 -11.33 -18.79 -6.68
CA TYR A 237 -10.59 -20.00 -7.02
C TYR A 237 -11.20 -21.23 -6.34
N LEU A 238 -11.09 -22.38 -6.99
CA LEU A 238 -11.34 -23.67 -6.36
C LEU A 238 -9.99 -24.35 -6.12
N LEU A 239 -9.68 -24.61 -4.85
CA LEU A 239 -8.36 -25.05 -4.40
C LEU A 239 -8.45 -26.36 -3.61
N GLU A 240 -7.43 -27.20 -3.74
CA GLU A 240 -7.18 -28.36 -2.88
C GLU A 240 -5.95 -28.03 -2.01
N PHE A 241 -6.12 -28.03 -0.68
CA PHE A 241 -5.05 -27.73 0.26
C PHE A 241 -4.26 -28.99 0.56
N ASP A 242 -2.93 -28.92 0.51
CA ASP A 242 -2.06 -30.09 0.66
C ASP A 242 -2.16 -30.72 2.07
N ASP A 243 -2.58 -29.96 3.09
CA ASP A 243 -2.68 -30.38 4.50
C ASP A 243 -4.12 -30.71 4.97
N ASP A 244 -5.13 -30.69 4.09
CA ASP A 244 -6.57 -30.84 4.43
C ASP A 244 -7.14 -32.22 4.06
N GLU A 245 -6.33 -33.30 4.06
CA GLU A 245 -6.77 -34.64 3.66
C GLU A 245 -7.88 -35.20 4.57
N GLU A 246 -9.03 -35.52 3.98
CA GLU A 246 -10.20 -36.11 4.62
C GLU A 246 -10.63 -37.37 3.86
N ASP A 247 -10.76 -38.51 4.55
CA ASP A 247 -11.13 -39.80 3.96
C ASP A 247 -10.28 -40.22 2.74
N GLY A 248 -8.99 -39.84 2.72
CA GLY A 248 -8.04 -40.16 1.65
C GLY A 248 -8.19 -39.30 0.39
N ALA A 249 -8.90 -38.18 0.48
CA ALA A 249 -9.04 -37.19 -0.59
C ALA A 249 -8.79 -35.77 -0.07
N LEU A 250 -8.30 -34.88 -0.94
CA LEU A 250 -8.20 -33.46 -0.63
C LEU A 250 -9.53 -32.78 -1.00
N PRO A 251 -10.26 -32.18 -0.05
CA PRO A 251 -11.51 -31.49 -0.33
C PRO A 251 -11.26 -30.19 -1.10
N GLN A 252 -12.21 -29.85 -1.96
CA GLN A 252 -12.16 -28.63 -2.78
C GLN A 252 -12.77 -27.46 -2.01
N ARG A 253 -11.96 -26.43 -1.75
CA ARG A 253 -12.36 -25.22 -1.04
C ARG A 253 -12.47 -24.04 -2.00
N VAL A 254 -13.53 -23.25 -1.84
CA VAL A 254 -13.71 -21.99 -2.58
C VAL A 254 -12.97 -20.89 -1.83
N VAL A 255 -12.03 -20.23 -2.50
CA VAL A 255 -11.22 -19.14 -1.91
C VAL A 255 -11.29 -17.91 -2.80
N PRO A 256 -11.64 -16.72 -2.26
CA PRO A 256 -11.68 -15.48 -3.04
C PRO A 256 -10.31 -15.11 -3.63
N PHE A 257 -10.29 -14.53 -4.84
CA PHE A 257 -9.02 -14.18 -5.52
C PHE A 257 -8.07 -13.33 -4.69
N TYR A 258 -8.61 -12.39 -3.89
CA TYR A 258 -7.82 -11.47 -3.07
C TYR A 258 -7.23 -12.13 -1.82
N LYS A 259 -7.46 -13.43 -1.63
CA LYS A 259 -6.84 -14.28 -0.59
C LYS A 259 -5.89 -15.34 -1.17
N VAL A 260 -5.57 -15.25 -2.46
CA VAL A 260 -4.66 -16.18 -3.15
C VAL A 260 -3.46 -15.39 -3.68
N VAL A 261 -2.26 -15.88 -3.40
CA VAL A 261 -1.00 -15.26 -3.81
C VAL A 261 -0.05 -16.29 -4.43
N PRO A 262 0.96 -15.85 -5.20
CA PRO A 262 1.94 -16.76 -5.78
C PRO A 262 2.69 -17.51 -4.68
N LEU A 263 2.95 -18.81 -4.90
CA LEU A 263 3.87 -19.58 -4.05
C LEU A 263 5.31 -19.08 -4.29
N PRO A 264 6.03 -18.59 -3.26
CA PRO A 264 7.41 -18.16 -3.39
C PRO A 264 8.33 -19.28 -3.84
N GLU A 265 9.36 -18.92 -4.60
CA GLU A 265 10.41 -19.86 -4.97
C GLU A 265 11.16 -20.33 -3.73
N GLY A 266 11.32 -21.65 -3.58
CA GLY A 266 11.98 -22.24 -2.41
C GLY A 266 11.09 -22.37 -1.17
N HIS A 267 9.77 -22.22 -1.29
CA HIS A 267 8.84 -22.50 -0.19
C HIS A 267 9.03 -23.91 0.37
N ARG A 268 9.16 -24.00 1.71
CA ARG A 268 9.34 -25.25 2.44
C ARG A 268 8.06 -25.65 3.15
N GLN A 269 7.61 -26.88 2.90
CA GLN A 269 6.45 -27.48 3.54
C GLN A 269 6.76 -28.90 3.99
#